data_AF-A0A2D6N106-F1
#
_entry.id   AF-A0A2D6N106-F1
#
_cell.length_a   1.000
_cell.length_b   1.000
_cell.length_c   1.000
_cell.angle_alpha   90.00
_cell.angle_beta   90.00
_cell.angle_gamma   90.00
#
_symmetry.space_group_name_H-M   'P 1'
#
loop_
_entity.id
_entity.type
_entity.pdbx_description
1 polymer ?
#
loop_
_entity_poly.entity_id
_entity_poly.type
_entity_poly.pdbx_seq_one_letter_code
_entity_poly.pdbx_strand_id
1 'polypeptide(L)'
;MLNVSEAGASDGAPRRGWTQSLAHSLGELGGWRPSVSTKLGATFTEMRGSVMSMDDMGGVLRPSDRDRELVETPHLAIAIELASPQVKIGGIETRLFAAAEVMPSFAIERNLAAEEDPSGPTPPPNATLGFLESAISGRGSRTTATVAPLMYGFAFGAELQGSIADIDFWVRPSARWLRYEVDVRGKVIEAQKPNPIGTDFRTIALNAHGSLYMSGIGPAVEVEFDAGEVGPFRARAFVEAGAYRILGDRDLNLYDSVSIDDAIGMDRFEARWSMEADPWLYRVGIGVRVSIPEAR
;
A
#
# COMPACT_ATOMS: atom_id res chain seq x y z
N MET A 1 -39.73 -2.12 45.10
CA MET A 1 -39.48 -3.57 44.97
C MET A 1 -39.68 -3.93 43.52
N LEU A 2 -38.58 -4.13 42.78
CA LEU A 2 -38.58 -4.52 41.37
C LEU A 2 -38.14 -5.99 41.31
N ASN A 3 -39.02 -6.85 40.80
CA ASN A 3 -38.73 -8.25 40.55
C ASN A 3 -37.74 -8.36 39.39
N VAL A 4 -36.53 -8.81 39.67
CA VAL A 4 -35.55 -9.24 38.67
C VAL A 4 -35.88 -10.70 38.33
N SER A 5 -36.41 -10.92 37.14
CA SER A 5 -36.60 -12.26 36.58
C SER A 5 -35.25 -12.81 36.10
N GLU A 6 -34.83 -13.93 36.66
CA GLU A 6 -33.67 -14.71 36.20
C GLU A 6 -33.88 -15.17 34.76
N ALA A 7 -33.07 -14.65 33.84
CA ALA A 7 -32.96 -15.16 32.49
C ALA A 7 -32.18 -16.49 32.55
N GLY A 8 -32.89 -17.60 32.28
CA GLY A 8 -32.29 -18.93 32.20
C GLY A 8 -31.21 -18.97 31.11
N ALA A 9 -29.97 -19.22 31.51
CA ALA A 9 -28.88 -19.54 30.61
C ALA A 9 -29.17 -20.90 29.97
N SER A 10 -29.62 -20.90 28.72
CA SER A 10 -29.69 -22.11 27.92
C SER A 10 -28.28 -22.61 27.66
N ASP A 11 -27.97 -23.79 28.18
CA ASP A 11 -26.73 -24.53 28.01
C ASP A 11 -26.58 -24.98 26.55
N GLY A 12 -26.22 -24.02 25.69
CA GLY A 12 -26.06 -24.20 24.26
C GLY A 12 -24.74 -24.88 23.95
N ALA A 13 -24.66 -26.18 24.18
CA ALA A 13 -23.52 -26.98 23.73
C ALA A 13 -23.27 -26.71 22.23
N PRO A 14 -22.08 -26.23 21.84
CA PRO A 14 -21.80 -25.87 20.46
C PRO A 14 -21.98 -27.11 19.57
N ARG A 15 -22.77 -26.96 18.51
CA ARG A 15 -23.08 -28.00 17.52
C ARG A 15 -21.79 -28.60 16.96
N ARG A 16 -21.37 -29.77 17.47
CA ARG A 16 -20.17 -30.53 17.07
C ARG A 16 -20.17 -31.08 15.62
N GLY A 17 -21.29 -30.99 14.90
CA GLY A 17 -21.47 -31.70 13.62
C GLY A 17 -20.68 -31.14 12.44
N TRP A 18 -20.57 -29.81 12.31
CA TRP A 18 -19.97 -29.19 11.11
C TRP A 18 -18.44 -29.32 11.07
N THR A 19 -17.77 -29.27 12.22
CA THR A 19 -16.32 -29.39 12.32
C THR A 19 -15.82 -30.81 11.99
N GLN A 20 -16.58 -31.85 12.33
CA GLN A 20 -16.22 -33.24 12.01
C GLN A 20 -16.36 -33.55 10.52
N SER A 21 -17.40 -33.01 9.86
CA SER A 21 -17.59 -33.17 8.41
C SER A 21 -16.47 -32.52 7.60
N LEU A 22 -15.98 -31.35 8.02
CA LEU A 22 -14.86 -30.65 7.38
C LEU A 22 -13.53 -31.40 7.57
N ALA A 23 -13.26 -31.92 8.77
CA ALA A 23 -12.04 -32.70 9.01
C ALA A 23 -12.02 -34.00 8.18
N HIS A 24 -13.18 -34.66 8.03
CA HIS A 24 -13.28 -35.92 7.29
C HIS A 24 -13.13 -35.73 5.77
N SER A 25 -13.71 -34.67 5.19
CA SER A 25 -13.56 -34.40 3.75
C SER A 25 -12.13 -33.95 3.39
N LEU A 26 -11.42 -33.31 4.32
CA LEU A 26 -10.04 -32.89 4.11
C LEU A 26 -9.02 -34.02 4.34
N GLY A 27 -9.36 -35.04 5.14
CA GLY A 27 -8.54 -36.26 5.29
C GLY A 27 -8.38 -37.06 3.98
N GLU A 28 -9.30 -36.89 3.02
CA GLU A 28 -9.23 -37.52 1.69
C GLU A 28 -8.23 -36.82 0.75
N LEU A 29 -7.71 -35.64 1.11
CA LEU A 29 -6.75 -34.88 0.29
C LEU A 29 -5.33 -35.45 0.30
N GLY A 30 -5.12 -36.74 0.60
CA GLY A 30 -3.83 -37.41 0.40
C GLY A 30 -2.62 -36.75 1.07
N GLY A 31 -2.80 -36.11 2.23
CA GLY A 31 -1.74 -35.42 2.99
C GLY A 31 -1.50 -33.95 2.64
N TRP A 32 -2.30 -33.37 1.74
CA TRP A 32 -2.29 -31.92 1.51
C TRP A 32 -2.90 -31.16 2.71
N ARG A 33 -2.29 -30.05 3.09
CA ARG A 33 -2.68 -29.25 4.26
C ARG A 33 -3.14 -27.85 3.84
N PRO A 34 -4.46 -27.59 3.85
CA PRO A 34 -4.94 -26.23 3.71
C PRO A 34 -4.62 -25.44 4.98
N SER A 35 -4.26 -24.17 4.81
CA SER A 35 -4.14 -23.24 5.91
C SER A 35 -4.64 -21.86 5.52
N VAL A 36 -4.99 -21.08 6.55
CA VAL A 36 -5.33 -19.66 6.41
C VAL A 36 -4.41 -18.89 7.33
N SER A 37 -3.86 -17.79 6.84
CA SER A 37 -3.05 -16.90 7.66
C SER A 37 -3.55 -15.47 7.60
N THR A 38 -3.39 -14.76 8.71
CA THR A 38 -3.54 -13.32 8.80
C THR A 38 -2.22 -12.70 9.23
N LYS A 39 -1.84 -11.57 8.63
CA LYS A 39 -0.62 -10.84 9.00
C LYS A 39 -0.79 -9.33 8.93
N LEU A 40 -0.13 -8.65 9.85
CA LEU A 40 0.09 -7.22 9.81
C LEU A 40 1.48 -6.97 9.25
N GLY A 41 1.60 -6.05 8.31
CA GLY A 41 2.88 -5.76 7.67
C GLY A 41 2.99 -4.34 7.18
N ALA A 42 4.18 -4.01 6.71
CA ALA A 42 4.48 -2.76 6.06
C ALA A 42 5.30 -3.04 4.79
N THR A 43 4.99 -2.28 3.75
CA THR A 43 5.69 -2.28 2.48
C THR A 43 6.45 -0.96 2.34
N PHE A 44 7.70 -1.02 1.90
CA PHE A 44 8.61 0.11 1.77
C PHE A 44 9.09 0.18 0.33
N THR A 45 8.93 1.33 -0.30
CA THR A 45 9.48 1.63 -1.61
C THR A 45 9.88 3.09 -1.64
N GLU A 46 11.01 3.42 -2.26
CA GLU A 46 11.31 4.82 -2.49
C GLU A 46 10.56 5.29 -3.75
N MET A 47 10.09 6.53 -3.77
CA MET A 47 9.48 7.15 -4.94
C MET A 47 10.09 8.54 -5.13
N ARG A 48 10.20 8.95 -6.39
CA ARG A 48 10.69 10.28 -6.77
C ARG A 48 9.57 11.03 -7.47
N GLY A 49 9.35 12.27 -7.05
CA GLY A 49 8.42 13.18 -7.69
C GLY A 49 9.15 14.30 -8.40
N SER A 50 8.54 14.84 -9.45
CA SER A 50 8.88 16.18 -9.91
C SER A 50 7.66 16.93 -10.41
N VAL A 51 7.73 18.25 -10.30
CA VAL A 51 6.76 19.17 -10.90
C VAL A 51 7.50 20.25 -11.68
N MET A 52 6.97 20.59 -12.84
CA MET A 52 7.43 21.69 -13.67
C MET A 52 6.22 22.41 -14.26
N SER A 53 6.16 23.72 -14.13
CA SER A 53 5.06 24.53 -14.65
C SER A 53 5.58 25.75 -15.41
N MET A 54 4.96 26.05 -16.54
CA MET A 54 5.39 27.08 -17.48
C MET A 54 4.21 27.89 -18.03
N ASP A 55 4.48 29.15 -18.39
CA ASP A 55 3.65 29.94 -19.28
C ASP A 55 4.03 29.72 -20.76
N ASP A 56 3.30 30.36 -21.66
CA ASP A 56 3.44 30.26 -23.10
C ASP A 56 4.71 30.90 -23.67
N MET A 57 5.33 31.79 -22.91
CA MET A 57 6.62 32.41 -23.20
C MET A 57 7.80 31.59 -22.66
N GLY A 58 7.53 30.44 -22.04
CA GLY A 58 8.54 29.59 -21.41
C GLY A 58 9.02 30.12 -20.05
N GLY A 59 8.33 31.12 -19.50
CA GLY A 59 8.49 31.57 -18.13
C GLY A 59 8.06 30.49 -17.15
N VAL A 60 8.86 30.28 -16.11
CA VAL A 60 8.58 29.29 -15.07
C VAL A 60 7.52 29.86 -14.14
N LEU A 61 6.35 29.21 -14.04
CA LEU A 61 5.28 29.64 -13.13
C LEU A 61 5.69 29.44 -11.67
N ARG A 62 6.29 28.27 -11.39
CA ARG A 62 6.82 27.88 -10.08
C ARG A 62 8.14 27.15 -10.25
N PRO A 63 9.15 27.37 -9.39
CA PRO A 63 10.38 26.59 -9.36
C PRO A 63 10.10 25.09 -9.47
N SER A 64 10.89 24.38 -10.28
CA SER A 64 10.76 22.92 -10.32
C SER A 64 11.25 22.34 -8.99
N ASP A 65 10.39 21.59 -8.33
CA ASP A 65 10.74 20.83 -7.14
C ASP A 65 10.93 19.35 -7.47
N ARG A 66 11.88 18.72 -6.77
CA ARG A 66 12.25 17.32 -6.92
C ARG A 66 12.64 16.78 -5.56
N ASP A 67 11.90 15.78 -5.09
CA ASP A 67 12.23 15.09 -3.86
C ASP A 67 12.18 13.57 -4.04
N ARG A 68 12.76 12.86 -3.06
CA ARG A 68 12.71 11.41 -2.93
C ARG A 68 12.12 11.08 -1.57
N GLU A 69 11.00 10.38 -1.57
CA GLU A 69 10.31 10.00 -0.35
C GLU A 69 10.30 8.48 -0.19
N LEU A 70 10.58 8.01 1.03
CA LEU A 70 10.33 6.62 1.41
C LEU A 70 8.83 6.44 1.66
N VAL A 71 8.17 5.73 0.76
CA VAL A 71 6.74 5.44 0.86
C VAL A 71 6.55 4.17 1.69
N GLU A 72 6.00 4.37 2.88
CA GLU A 72 5.62 3.30 3.80
C GLU A 72 4.11 3.03 3.69
N THR A 73 3.77 1.78 3.37
CA THR A 73 2.38 1.32 3.18
C THR A 73 2.04 0.20 4.16
N PRO A 74 1.48 0.51 5.32
CA PRO A 74 1.00 -0.51 6.24
C PRO A 74 -0.19 -1.25 5.62
N HIS A 75 -0.32 -2.53 5.94
CA HIS A 75 -1.38 -3.39 5.42
C HIS A 75 -1.73 -4.50 6.40
N LEU A 76 -2.97 -4.96 6.28
CA LEU A 76 -3.44 -6.23 6.83
C LEU A 76 -3.54 -7.21 5.67
N ALA A 77 -3.03 -8.42 5.80
CA ALA A 77 -3.14 -9.42 4.76
C ALA A 77 -3.84 -10.68 5.23
N ILE A 78 -4.59 -11.29 4.32
CA ILE A 78 -5.22 -12.59 4.49
C ILE A 78 -4.70 -13.46 3.35
N ALA A 79 -4.19 -14.64 3.69
CA ALA A 79 -3.74 -15.61 2.70
C ALA A 79 -4.41 -16.96 2.91
N ILE A 80 -4.72 -17.61 1.79
CA ILE A 80 -5.12 -19.01 1.74
C ILE A 80 -3.96 -19.77 1.13
N GLU A 81 -3.62 -20.88 1.75
CA GLU A 81 -2.45 -21.66 1.39
C GLU A 81 -2.79 -23.15 1.32
N LEU A 82 -2.11 -23.83 0.41
CA LEU A 82 -2.16 -25.26 0.25
C LEU A 82 -0.74 -25.81 0.27
N ALA A 83 -0.42 -26.60 1.29
CA ALA A 83 0.88 -27.27 1.44
C ALA A 83 0.78 -28.74 1.02
N SER A 84 1.81 -29.24 0.34
CA SER A 84 1.92 -30.61 -0.10
C SER A 84 2.07 -31.59 1.08
N PRO A 85 1.91 -32.89 0.83
CA PRO A 85 2.39 -33.91 1.75
C PRO A 85 3.88 -33.72 2.03
N GLN A 86 4.27 -34.17 3.21
CA GLN A 86 5.64 -34.08 3.68
C GLN A 86 6.54 -35.10 2.97
N VAL A 87 7.69 -34.63 2.50
CA VAL A 87 8.73 -35.45 1.88
C VAL A 87 10.05 -35.23 2.62
N LYS A 88 10.88 -36.27 2.69
CA LYS A 88 12.24 -36.16 3.24
C LYS A 88 13.23 -35.95 2.11
N ILE A 89 13.85 -34.78 2.05
CA ILE A 89 14.88 -34.44 1.05
C ILE A 89 16.19 -34.21 1.82
N GLY A 90 17.17 -35.10 1.61
CA GLY A 90 18.45 -34.99 2.32
C GLY A 90 18.34 -35.08 3.85
N GLY A 91 17.35 -35.82 4.36
CA GLY A 91 17.08 -35.95 5.80
C GLY A 91 16.26 -34.80 6.40
N ILE A 92 16.00 -33.73 5.65
CA ILE A 92 15.18 -32.60 6.08
C ILE A 92 13.73 -32.84 5.70
N GLU A 93 12.84 -32.65 6.66
CA GLU A 93 11.40 -32.71 6.48
C GLU A 93 10.92 -31.45 5.74
N THR A 94 10.43 -31.67 4.51
CA THR A 94 10.09 -30.60 3.56
C THR A 94 8.66 -30.73 3.08
N ARG A 95 7.95 -29.61 2.97
CA ARG A 95 6.68 -29.51 2.23
C ARG A 95 6.79 -28.42 1.19
N LEU A 96 6.20 -28.60 0.02
CA LEU A 96 6.01 -27.50 -0.94
C LEU A 96 4.72 -26.78 -0.59
N PHE A 97 4.62 -25.49 -0.88
CA PHE A 97 3.37 -24.77 -0.69
C PHE A 97 3.11 -23.77 -1.81
N ALA A 98 1.82 -23.50 -2.03
CA ALA A 98 1.34 -22.38 -2.83
C ALA A 98 0.34 -21.58 -2.00
N ALA A 99 0.43 -20.25 -2.06
CA ALA A 99 -0.49 -19.35 -1.37
C ALA A 99 -0.97 -18.24 -2.30
N ALA A 100 -2.22 -17.84 -2.10
CA ALA A 100 -2.81 -16.64 -2.67
C ALA A 100 -3.12 -15.67 -1.54
N GLU A 101 -2.79 -14.40 -1.74
CA GLU A 101 -2.85 -13.37 -0.70
C GLU A 101 -3.60 -12.13 -1.18
N VAL A 102 -4.45 -11.59 -0.31
CA VAL A 102 -5.09 -10.28 -0.48
C VAL A 102 -4.68 -9.39 0.68
N MET A 103 -4.30 -8.16 0.36
CA MET A 103 -3.72 -7.18 1.28
C MET A 103 -4.45 -5.84 1.16
N PRO A 104 -5.51 -5.61 1.95
CA PRO A 104 -5.97 -4.26 2.21
C PRO A 104 -4.83 -3.41 2.80
N SER A 105 -4.45 -2.35 2.10
CA SER A 105 -3.50 -1.35 2.56
C SER A 105 -4.23 -0.16 3.18
N PHE A 106 -3.54 0.54 4.08
CA PHE A 106 -4.03 1.83 4.57
C PHE A 106 -3.40 2.92 3.69
N ALA A 107 -4.24 3.60 2.92
CA ALA A 107 -3.84 4.69 2.06
C ALA A 107 -3.26 5.84 2.90
N ILE A 108 -1.97 6.09 2.73
CA ILE A 108 -1.29 7.27 3.29
C ILE A 108 -0.85 8.11 2.09
N GLU A 109 -1.37 9.33 2.00
CA GLU A 109 -0.94 10.29 0.99
C GLU A 109 0.48 10.76 1.31
N ARG A 110 1.37 10.69 0.31
CA ARG A 110 2.79 11.06 0.40
C ARG A 110 3.10 12.21 -0.55
N ASN A 111 3.94 13.15 -0.11
CA ASN A 111 4.28 14.35 -0.88
C ASN A 111 5.61 14.15 -1.59
N LEU A 112 5.57 13.67 -2.84
CA LEU A 112 6.77 13.35 -3.61
C LEU A 112 7.55 14.58 -4.10
N ALA A 113 6.87 15.72 -4.22
CA ALA A 113 7.44 17.04 -4.50
C ALA A 113 6.41 18.07 -4.03
N ALA A 114 6.84 19.11 -3.31
CA ALA A 114 5.94 20.12 -2.81
C ALA A 114 6.66 21.47 -2.65
N GLU A 115 6.05 22.50 -3.21
CA GLU A 115 6.46 23.88 -3.01
C GLU A 115 5.27 24.67 -2.44
N GLU A 116 5.47 25.34 -1.29
CA GLU A 116 4.42 26.07 -0.58
C GLU A 116 3.17 25.20 -0.29
N ASP A 117 2.00 25.83 -0.15
CA ASP A 117 0.73 25.13 0.09
C ASP A 117 -0.29 25.57 -0.95
N PRO A 118 -0.57 24.75 -1.99
CA PRO A 118 -1.54 25.08 -3.03
C PRO A 118 -2.99 24.95 -2.54
N SER A 119 -3.38 25.67 -1.49
CA SER A 119 -4.72 25.67 -0.89
C SER A 119 -5.71 26.60 -1.59
N GLY A 120 -5.23 27.53 -2.41
CA GLY A 120 -6.04 28.50 -3.15
C GLY A 120 -5.59 29.93 -2.84
N PRO A 121 -5.40 30.77 -3.87
CA PRO A 121 -4.82 32.09 -3.68
C PRO A 121 -5.70 32.98 -2.82
N THR A 122 -5.09 33.54 -1.78
CA THR A 122 -5.75 34.41 -0.80
C THR A 122 -4.98 35.71 -0.68
N PRO A 123 -5.64 36.88 -0.81
CA PRO A 123 -4.97 38.15 -0.64
C PRO A 123 -4.53 38.34 0.81
N PRO A 124 -3.47 39.13 1.08
CA PRO A 124 -3.06 39.40 2.44
C PRO A 124 -4.17 40.13 3.21
N PRO A 125 -4.26 39.93 4.55
CA PRO A 125 -5.22 40.67 5.37
C PRO A 125 -5.04 42.18 5.19
N ASN A 126 -6.14 42.94 5.12
CA ASN A 126 -6.15 44.41 4.98
C ASN A 126 -5.57 44.96 3.65
N ALA A 127 -5.66 44.21 2.57
CA ALA A 127 -5.29 44.60 1.21
C ALA A 127 -6.14 45.74 0.58
N THR A 128 -6.41 46.86 1.27
CA THR A 128 -7.30 47.93 0.75
C THR A 128 -6.68 48.84 -0.31
N LEU A 129 -5.34 48.94 -0.38
CA LEU A 129 -4.63 49.86 -1.28
C LEU A 129 -3.79 49.14 -2.35
N GLY A 130 -3.97 47.83 -2.49
CA GLY A 130 -3.10 46.97 -3.30
C GLY A 130 -2.05 46.24 -2.48
N PHE A 131 -1.35 45.32 -3.13
CA PHE A 131 -0.36 44.42 -2.54
C PHE A 131 0.54 43.84 -3.63
N LEU A 132 1.74 43.40 -3.26
CA LEU A 132 2.63 42.69 -4.18
C LEU A 132 2.11 41.27 -4.44
N GLU A 133 2.32 40.75 -5.64
CA GLU A 133 1.96 39.37 -6.00
C GLU A 133 2.56 38.33 -5.04
N SER A 134 3.79 38.57 -4.56
CA SER A 134 4.46 37.74 -3.57
C SER A 134 3.73 37.66 -2.22
N ALA A 135 2.80 38.57 -1.93
CA ALA A 135 2.01 38.58 -0.71
C ALA A 135 0.74 37.72 -0.80
N ILE A 136 0.43 37.15 -1.97
CA ILE A 136 -0.69 36.21 -2.14
C ILE A 136 -0.30 34.86 -1.54
N SER A 137 -1.05 34.42 -0.52
CA SER A 137 -0.89 33.10 0.11
C SER A 137 -1.68 32.02 -0.62
N GLY A 138 -1.42 30.74 -0.33
CA GLY A 138 -2.17 29.61 -0.91
C GLY A 138 -1.79 29.26 -2.35
N ARG A 139 -0.65 29.79 -2.81
CA ARG A 139 0.04 29.41 -4.04
C ARG A 139 0.98 28.24 -3.76
N GLY A 140 1.38 27.54 -4.81
CA GLY A 140 2.33 26.45 -4.71
C GLY A 140 2.12 25.34 -5.71
N SER A 141 2.88 24.28 -5.52
CA SER A 141 2.79 23.06 -6.32
C SER A 141 2.90 21.84 -5.40
N ARG A 142 2.25 20.75 -5.80
CA ARG A 142 2.30 19.48 -5.06
C ARG A 142 2.14 18.31 -6.01
N THR A 143 2.99 17.30 -5.83
CA THR A 143 2.84 15.97 -6.42
C THR A 143 2.63 15.00 -5.27
N THR A 144 1.46 14.38 -5.20
CA THR A 144 1.18 13.37 -4.19
C THR A 144 1.06 11.98 -4.80
N ALA A 145 1.45 10.97 -4.03
CA ALA A 145 1.26 9.58 -4.38
C ALA A 145 0.60 8.83 -3.23
N THR A 146 -0.31 7.92 -3.59
CA THR A 146 -1.06 7.08 -2.66
C THR A 146 -1.08 5.67 -3.23
N VAL A 147 -0.66 4.69 -2.44
CA VAL A 147 -0.84 3.28 -2.81
C VAL A 147 -2.32 2.93 -2.66
N ALA A 148 -2.90 2.35 -3.71
CA ALA A 148 -4.31 1.98 -3.74
C ALA A 148 -4.66 1.02 -2.59
N PRO A 149 -5.90 1.03 -2.08
CA PRO A 149 -6.29 0.28 -0.88
C PRO A 149 -6.17 -1.24 -0.98
N LEU A 150 -5.96 -1.80 -2.17
CA LEU A 150 -5.94 -3.24 -2.39
C LEU A 150 -4.70 -3.67 -3.16
N MET A 151 -3.92 -4.55 -2.53
CA MET A 151 -2.84 -5.28 -3.17
C MET A 151 -3.17 -6.78 -3.14
N TYR A 152 -2.63 -7.55 -4.07
CA TYR A 152 -2.79 -9.00 -4.07
C TYR A 152 -1.54 -9.68 -4.60
N GLY A 153 -1.35 -10.94 -4.24
CA GLY A 153 -0.13 -11.66 -4.57
C GLY A 153 -0.28 -13.17 -4.55
N PHE A 154 0.75 -13.82 -5.05
CA PHE A 154 0.91 -15.27 -5.04
C PHE A 154 2.29 -15.61 -4.49
N ALA A 155 2.37 -16.70 -3.74
CA ALA A 155 3.61 -17.24 -3.22
C ALA A 155 3.74 -18.72 -3.56
N PHE A 156 4.95 -19.14 -3.91
CA PHE A 156 5.31 -20.55 -4.02
C PHE A 156 6.62 -20.78 -3.29
N GLY A 157 6.71 -21.84 -2.49
CA GLY A 157 7.88 -22.06 -1.66
C GLY A 157 7.97 -23.45 -1.07
N ALA A 158 8.91 -23.58 -0.15
CA ALA A 158 9.11 -24.78 0.64
C ALA A 158 9.01 -24.44 2.13
N GLU A 159 8.44 -25.33 2.92
CA GLU A 159 8.49 -25.32 4.38
C GLU A 159 9.54 -26.34 4.82
N LEU A 160 10.52 -25.88 5.60
CA LEU A 160 11.60 -26.67 6.16
C LEU A 160 11.44 -26.70 7.67
N GLN A 161 11.31 -27.88 8.25
CA GLN A 161 11.20 -28.04 9.70
C GLN A 161 12.58 -28.20 10.34
N GLY A 162 12.77 -27.53 11.48
CA GLY A 162 13.95 -27.69 12.33
C GLY A 162 13.59 -27.61 13.82
N SER A 163 14.52 -28.01 14.67
CA SER A 163 14.40 -27.88 16.12
C SER A 163 15.70 -27.38 16.73
N ILE A 164 15.60 -26.42 17.65
CA ILE A 164 16.73 -25.88 18.43
C ILE A 164 16.28 -25.78 19.88
N ALA A 165 17.01 -26.42 20.81
CA ALA A 165 16.71 -26.39 22.24
C ALA A 165 15.24 -26.73 22.57
N ASP A 166 14.73 -27.82 21.96
CA ASP A 166 13.34 -28.30 22.08
C ASP A 166 12.26 -27.32 21.55
N ILE A 167 12.67 -26.27 20.85
CA ILE A 167 11.77 -25.37 20.14
C ILE A 167 11.72 -25.80 18.67
N ASP A 168 10.56 -26.28 18.26
CA ASP A 168 10.26 -26.54 16.84
C ASP A 168 10.01 -25.21 16.12
N PHE A 169 10.63 -25.07 14.95
CA PHE A 169 10.44 -23.92 14.07
C PHE A 169 10.36 -24.37 12.62
N TRP A 170 9.75 -23.51 11.80
CA TRP A 170 9.66 -23.73 10.36
C TRP A 170 10.25 -22.55 9.62
N VAL A 171 11.15 -22.81 8.68
CA VAL A 171 11.69 -21.80 7.78
C VAL A 171 11.05 -21.98 6.42
N ARG A 172 10.52 -20.89 5.87
CA ARG A 172 9.71 -20.92 4.66
C ARG A 172 10.25 -19.98 3.59
N PRO A 173 11.31 -20.37 2.88
CA PRO A 173 11.73 -19.63 1.69
C PRO A 173 10.67 -19.72 0.60
N SER A 174 10.41 -18.60 -0.08
CA SER A 174 9.44 -18.53 -1.17
C SER A 174 9.84 -17.52 -2.24
N ALA A 175 9.37 -17.77 -3.45
CA ALA A 175 9.27 -16.75 -4.50
C ALA A 175 7.85 -16.18 -4.48
N ARG A 176 7.75 -14.86 -4.52
CA ARG A 176 6.47 -14.15 -4.41
C ARG A 176 6.29 -13.18 -5.56
N TRP A 177 5.06 -13.12 -6.05
CA TRP A 177 4.59 -12.10 -6.97
C TRP A 177 3.56 -11.22 -6.26
N LEU A 178 3.65 -9.91 -6.47
CA LEU A 178 2.78 -8.90 -5.88
C LEU A 178 2.28 -7.98 -6.98
N ARG A 179 1.03 -7.54 -6.91
CA ARG A 179 0.47 -6.50 -7.75
C ARG A 179 -0.27 -5.46 -6.92
N TYR A 180 -0.04 -4.20 -7.23
CA TYR A 180 -0.63 -3.05 -6.56
C TYR A 180 -0.75 -1.87 -7.54
N GLU A 181 -1.58 -0.89 -7.19
CA GLU A 181 -1.78 0.34 -7.94
C GLU A 181 -1.27 1.52 -7.13
N VAL A 182 -0.73 2.53 -7.81
CA VAL A 182 -0.32 3.80 -7.21
C VAL A 182 -1.05 4.92 -7.92
N ASP A 183 -1.86 5.65 -7.16
CA ASP A 183 -2.53 6.87 -7.59
C ASP A 183 -1.60 8.06 -7.41
N VAL A 184 -1.40 8.85 -8.45
CA VAL A 184 -0.60 10.07 -8.42
C VAL A 184 -1.46 11.27 -8.77
N ARG A 185 -1.33 12.34 -7.99
CA ARG A 185 -2.03 13.61 -8.21
C ARG A 185 -1.02 14.74 -8.29
N GLY A 186 -1.12 15.51 -9.36
CA GLY A 186 -0.40 16.75 -9.55
C GLY A 186 -1.33 17.94 -9.35
N LYS A 187 -0.86 18.95 -8.61
CA LYS A 187 -1.57 20.21 -8.40
C LYS A 187 -0.59 21.37 -8.49
N VAL A 188 -0.95 22.40 -9.25
CA VAL A 188 -0.26 23.70 -9.27
C VAL A 188 -1.32 24.77 -9.13
N ILE A 189 -1.10 25.68 -8.18
CA ILE A 189 -1.92 26.86 -7.95
C ILE A 189 -1.00 28.08 -7.99
N GLU A 190 -1.22 28.95 -8.95
CA GLU A 190 -0.50 30.22 -9.08
C GLU A 190 -1.50 31.38 -9.08
N ALA A 191 -1.06 32.57 -8.69
CA ALA A 191 -1.83 33.78 -8.88
C ALA A 191 -0.96 34.89 -9.44
N GLN A 192 -1.39 35.42 -10.58
CA GLN A 192 -0.70 36.50 -11.27
C GLN A 192 -1.45 37.81 -11.07
N LYS A 193 -0.68 38.87 -10.83
CA LYS A 193 -1.23 40.20 -10.63
C LYS A 193 -0.90 41.11 -11.81
N PRO A 194 -1.86 41.37 -12.72
CA PRO A 194 -1.61 42.18 -13.91
C PRO A 194 -1.36 43.65 -13.60
N ASN A 195 -1.98 44.17 -12.55
CA ASN A 195 -1.82 45.55 -12.11
C ASN A 195 -1.35 45.56 -10.64
N PRO A 196 -0.18 46.14 -10.33
CA PRO A 196 0.27 46.25 -8.94
C PRO A 196 -0.69 47.09 -8.08
N ILE A 197 -1.50 47.94 -8.71
CA ILE A 197 -2.54 48.76 -8.07
C ILE A 197 -3.88 48.02 -8.14
N GLY A 198 -4.51 47.80 -6.99
CA GLY A 198 -5.81 47.11 -6.87
C GLY A 198 -5.73 45.75 -6.18
N THR A 199 -6.88 45.12 -6.01
CA THR A 199 -7.04 43.85 -5.27
C THR A 199 -7.17 42.63 -6.16
N ASP A 200 -7.42 42.84 -7.45
CA ASP A 200 -7.74 41.78 -8.37
C ASP A 200 -6.47 41.04 -8.80
N PHE A 201 -6.60 39.72 -8.91
CA PHE A 201 -5.56 38.83 -9.40
C PHE A 201 -6.22 37.68 -10.18
N ARG A 202 -5.48 37.16 -11.16
CA ARG A 202 -5.88 35.97 -11.92
C ARG A 202 -5.42 34.74 -11.18
N THR A 203 -6.27 33.72 -11.08
CA THR A 203 -5.91 32.41 -10.52
C THR A 203 -5.65 31.42 -11.65
N ILE A 204 -4.53 30.71 -11.57
CA ILE A 204 -4.17 29.64 -12.49
C ILE A 204 -4.18 28.35 -11.67
N ALA A 205 -5.03 27.40 -12.06
CA ALA A 205 -5.14 26.12 -11.39
C ALA A 205 -4.97 25.00 -12.42
N LEU A 206 -3.91 24.22 -12.25
CA LEU A 206 -3.60 23.07 -13.08
C LEU A 206 -3.64 21.82 -12.19
N ASN A 207 -4.38 20.82 -12.61
CA ASN A 207 -4.56 19.58 -11.86
C ASN A 207 -4.52 18.40 -12.80
N ALA A 208 -3.69 17.41 -12.48
CA ALA A 208 -3.67 16.14 -13.18
C ALA A 208 -3.76 14.98 -12.21
N HIS A 209 -4.34 13.88 -12.68
CA HIS A 209 -4.40 12.64 -11.95
C HIS A 209 -4.09 11.50 -12.90
N GLY A 210 -3.46 10.45 -12.37
CA GLY A 210 -3.25 9.21 -13.09
C GLY A 210 -2.92 8.10 -12.11
N SER A 211 -2.98 6.86 -12.57
CA SER A 211 -2.59 5.71 -11.78
C SER A 211 -1.69 4.78 -12.59
N LEU A 212 -0.86 4.03 -11.86
CA LEU A 212 0.06 3.06 -12.43
C LEU A 212 -0.05 1.74 -11.69
N TYR A 213 -0.30 0.65 -12.42
CA TYR A 213 -0.21 -0.70 -11.87
C TYR A 213 1.23 -1.17 -11.89
N MET A 214 1.74 -1.57 -10.73
CA MET A 214 3.07 -2.15 -10.58
C MET A 214 2.97 -3.62 -10.19
N SER A 215 3.88 -4.42 -10.75
CA SER A 215 4.01 -5.85 -10.42
C SER A 215 5.42 -6.12 -9.92
N GLY A 216 5.56 -6.68 -8.72
CA GLY A 216 6.83 -7.05 -8.13
C GLY A 216 7.02 -8.56 -8.10
N ILE A 217 8.23 -9.05 -8.33
CA ILE A 217 8.61 -10.44 -8.05
C ILE A 217 9.88 -10.49 -7.21
N GLY A 218 9.95 -11.40 -6.25
CA GLY A 218 11.19 -11.61 -5.52
C GLY A 218 11.11 -12.62 -4.39
N PRO A 219 12.24 -12.83 -3.71
CA PRO A 219 12.32 -13.76 -2.59
C PRO A 219 11.66 -13.20 -1.33
N ALA A 220 11.11 -14.12 -0.54
CA ALA A 220 10.70 -13.87 0.83
C ALA A 220 11.05 -15.06 1.72
N VAL A 221 11.24 -14.80 3.00
CA VAL A 221 11.42 -15.82 4.02
C VAL A 221 10.43 -15.56 5.15
N GLU A 222 9.72 -16.62 5.56
CA GLU A 222 8.99 -16.63 6.82
C GLU A 222 9.68 -17.55 7.81
N VAL A 223 9.65 -17.18 9.09
CA VAL A 223 10.04 -18.07 10.20
C VAL A 223 8.82 -18.22 11.10
N GLU A 224 8.38 -19.46 11.27
CA GLU A 224 7.24 -19.81 12.10
C GLU A 224 7.66 -20.50 13.39
N PHE A 225 6.86 -20.27 14.44
CA PHE A 225 6.96 -20.90 15.73
C PHE A 225 5.61 -21.47 16.12
N ASP A 226 5.60 -22.58 16.86
CA ASP A 226 4.36 -23.15 17.37
C ASP A 226 3.71 -22.19 18.37
N ALA A 227 2.44 -21.84 18.13
CA ALA A 227 1.65 -21.01 19.02
C ALA A 227 0.60 -21.83 19.80
N GLY A 228 0.56 -23.14 19.59
CA GLY A 228 -0.31 -24.08 20.27
C GLY A 228 -1.47 -24.59 19.40
N GLU A 229 -2.30 -25.42 20.03
CA GLU A 229 -3.45 -26.06 19.39
C GLU A 229 -4.75 -25.57 20.04
N VAL A 230 -5.75 -25.25 19.22
CA VAL A 230 -7.08 -24.85 19.65
C VAL A 230 -8.10 -25.78 19.01
N GLY A 231 -8.46 -26.82 19.74
CA GLY A 231 -9.35 -27.88 19.24
C GLY A 231 -8.69 -28.65 18.08
N PRO A 232 -9.35 -28.77 16.91
CA PRO A 232 -8.79 -29.48 15.75
C PRO A 232 -7.87 -28.60 14.90
N PHE A 233 -7.42 -27.44 15.40
CA PHE A 233 -6.59 -26.51 14.65
C PHE A 233 -5.26 -26.27 15.34
N ARG A 234 -4.18 -26.22 14.55
CA ARG A 234 -2.86 -25.80 15.01
C ARG A 234 -2.60 -24.36 14.57
N ALA A 235 -2.23 -23.52 15.51
CA ALA A 235 -1.83 -22.14 15.26
C ALA A 235 -0.30 -22.03 15.28
N ARG A 236 0.25 -21.26 14.34
CA ARG A 236 1.67 -20.90 14.32
C ARG A 236 1.80 -19.40 14.19
N ALA A 237 2.64 -18.80 15.02
CA ALA A 237 3.02 -17.40 14.87
C ALA A 237 4.20 -17.31 13.90
N PHE A 238 4.26 -16.25 13.10
CA PHE A 238 5.38 -16.09 12.16
C PHE A 238 5.82 -14.65 12.00
N VAL A 239 7.08 -14.50 11.58
CA VAL A 239 7.67 -13.25 11.10
C VAL A 239 8.09 -13.44 9.65
N GLU A 240 7.95 -12.39 8.84
CA GLU A 240 8.21 -12.40 7.40
C GLU A 240 9.11 -11.22 7.02
N ALA A 241 10.06 -11.47 6.11
CA ALA A 241 10.76 -10.43 5.37
C ALA A 241 10.85 -10.81 3.88
N GLY A 242 10.75 -9.84 2.99
CA GLY A 242 10.86 -10.05 1.55
C GLY A 242 11.38 -8.82 0.80
N ALA A 243 11.99 -9.08 -0.36
CA ALA A 243 12.48 -8.07 -1.28
C ALA A 243 11.97 -8.41 -2.68
N TYR A 244 11.42 -7.41 -3.38
CA TYR A 244 10.71 -7.57 -4.64
C TYR A 244 11.28 -6.60 -5.66
N ARG A 245 11.61 -7.10 -6.85
CA ARG A 245 11.97 -6.27 -7.99
C ARG A 245 10.69 -5.92 -8.75
N ILE A 246 10.41 -4.63 -8.91
CA ILE A 246 9.30 -4.16 -9.75
C ILE A 246 9.63 -4.42 -11.23
N LEU A 247 8.68 -5.03 -11.93
CA LEU A 247 8.73 -5.38 -13.34
C LEU A 247 7.92 -4.38 -14.16
N GLY A 248 8.41 -4.06 -15.36
CA GLY A 248 7.73 -3.16 -16.29
C GLY A 248 7.96 -1.68 -16.00
N ASP A 249 7.01 -0.85 -16.45
CA ASP A 249 7.06 0.60 -16.32
C ASP A 249 6.89 1.01 -14.86
N ARG A 250 7.75 1.94 -14.42
CA ARG A 250 7.75 2.51 -13.06
C ARG A 250 7.58 4.03 -13.08
N ASP A 251 7.38 4.58 -14.27
CA ASP A 251 7.34 6.00 -14.53
C ASP A 251 5.92 6.39 -14.93
N LEU A 252 5.40 7.45 -14.31
CA LEU A 252 4.12 8.03 -14.64
C LEU A 252 4.30 9.53 -14.89
N ASN A 253 3.97 9.96 -16.10
CA ASN A 253 4.00 11.37 -16.48
C ASN A 253 2.57 11.89 -16.60
N LEU A 254 2.30 13.00 -15.94
CA LEU A 254 1.03 13.69 -15.97
C LEU A 254 1.23 15.05 -16.64
N TYR A 255 0.19 15.52 -17.33
CA TYR A 255 0.20 16.82 -18.01
C TYR A 255 -1.17 17.46 -17.87
N ASP A 256 -1.19 18.76 -17.64
CA ASP A 256 -2.38 19.59 -17.73
C ASP A 256 -2.02 20.94 -18.36
N SER A 257 -3.00 21.57 -19.00
CA SER A 257 -2.84 22.92 -19.51
C SER A 257 -4.17 23.67 -19.54
N VAL A 258 -4.10 24.96 -19.24
CA VAL A 258 -5.24 25.88 -19.28
C VAL A 258 -4.89 27.09 -20.13
N SER A 259 -5.86 27.56 -20.91
CA SER A 259 -5.78 28.85 -21.59
C SER A 259 -6.78 29.80 -20.94
N ILE A 260 -6.31 31.00 -20.58
CA ILE A 260 -7.14 32.02 -19.94
C ILE A 260 -7.15 33.24 -20.85
N ASP A 261 -8.35 33.67 -21.23
CA ASP A 261 -8.62 34.86 -22.01
C ASP A 261 -9.41 35.85 -21.14
N ASP A 262 -8.74 36.91 -20.69
CA ASP A 262 -9.35 37.96 -19.88
C ASP A 262 -8.81 39.35 -20.26
N ALA A 263 -9.10 40.37 -19.44
CA ALA A 263 -8.70 41.76 -19.71
C ALA A 263 -7.18 41.98 -19.81
N ILE A 264 -6.36 41.01 -19.39
CA ILE A 264 -4.89 41.04 -19.43
C ILE A 264 -4.40 40.54 -20.79
N GLY A 265 -5.14 39.62 -21.41
CA GLY A 265 -4.78 38.96 -22.66
C GLY A 265 -5.11 37.48 -22.64
N MET A 266 -4.72 36.82 -23.74
CA MET A 266 -4.83 35.38 -23.90
C MET A 266 -3.47 34.74 -23.60
N ASP A 267 -3.39 34.03 -22.49
CA ASP A 267 -2.18 33.30 -22.10
C ASP A 267 -2.49 31.80 -21.98
N ARG A 268 -1.46 30.97 -22.20
CA ARG A 268 -1.53 29.53 -21.96
C ARG A 268 -0.56 29.12 -20.87
N PHE A 269 -1.03 28.26 -19.98
CA PHE A 269 -0.26 27.71 -18.89
C PHE A 269 -0.25 26.20 -18.99
N GLU A 270 0.89 25.59 -18.70
CA GLU A 270 1.04 24.14 -18.65
C GLU A 270 1.79 23.68 -17.41
N ALA A 271 1.46 22.49 -16.94
CA ALA A 271 2.19 21.81 -15.88
C ALA A 271 2.40 20.35 -16.25
N ARG A 272 3.58 19.86 -15.87
CA ARG A 272 4.01 18.48 -16.01
C ARG A 272 4.41 17.97 -14.65
N TRP A 273 3.91 16.80 -14.31
CA TRP A 273 4.32 16.08 -13.11
C TRP A 273 4.87 14.73 -13.53
N SER A 274 5.88 14.25 -12.80
CA SER A 274 6.42 12.92 -13.00
C SER A 274 6.53 12.19 -11.67
N MET A 275 6.24 10.90 -11.68
CA MET A 275 6.56 9.99 -10.59
C MET A 275 7.42 8.85 -11.13
N GLU A 276 8.49 8.50 -10.44
CA GLU A 276 9.27 7.28 -10.67
C GLU A 276 9.35 6.48 -9.35
N ALA A 277 8.90 5.23 -9.37
CA ALA A 277 9.07 4.32 -8.24
C ALA A 277 10.43 3.61 -8.31
N ASP A 278 11.12 3.44 -7.17
CA ASP A 278 12.40 2.70 -7.07
C ASP A 278 12.26 1.27 -7.62
N PRO A 279 13.30 0.71 -8.26
CA PRO A 279 13.27 -0.66 -8.74
C PRO A 279 12.93 -1.72 -7.69
N TRP A 280 13.20 -1.46 -6.41
CA TRP A 280 13.06 -2.42 -5.33
C TRP A 280 11.99 -2.00 -4.32
N LEU A 281 11.22 -2.99 -3.89
CA LEU A 281 10.21 -2.89 -2.84
C LEU A 281 10.56 -3.90 -1.74
N TYR A 282 10.51 -3.46 -0.49
CA TYR A 282 10.78 -4.30 0.67
C TYR A 282 9.52 -4.50 1.48
N ARG A 283 9.37 -5.66 2.11
CA ARG A 283 8.21 -5.99 2.93
C ARG A 283 8.65 -6.67 4.20
N VAL A 284 8.05 -6.29 5.32
CA VAL A 284 8.13 -7.03 6.57
C VAL A 284 6.74 -7.24 7.15
N GLY A 285 6.56 -8.31 7.91
CA GLY A 285 5.29 -8.58 8.57
C GLY A 285 5.39 -9.58 9.70
N ILE A 286 4.34 -9.60 10.52
CA ILE A 286 4.13 -10.58 11.57
C ILE A 286 2.71 -11.12 11.46
N GLY A 287 2.50 -12.39 11.75
CA GLY A 287 1.19 -12.99 11.57
C GLY A 287 0.97 -14.28 12.33
N VAL A 288 -0.22 -14.83 12.13
CA VAL A 288 -0.64 -16.13 12.64
C VAL A 288 -1.20 -16.94 11.48
N ARG A 289 -0.76 -18.20 11.38
CA ARG A 289 -1.25 -19.19 10.44
C ARG A 289 -1.99 -20.28 11.19
N VAL A 290 -3.18 -20.62 10.73
CA VAL A 290 -4.01 -21.68 11.28
C VAL A 290 -4.14 -22.78 10.25
N SER A 291 -3.78 -24.00 10.64
CA SER A 291 -3.85 -25.19 9.80
C SER A 291 -4.57 -26.31 10.54
N ILE A 292 -5.09 -27.27 9.78
CA ILE A 292 -5.56 -28.53 10.36
C ILE A 292 -4.32 -29.42 10.55
N PRO A 293 -4.11 -29.98 11.75
CA PRO A 293 -3.03 -30.92 12.01
C PRO A 293 -3.30 -32.23 11.26
N GLU A 294 -2.22 -32.92 10.90
CA GLU A 294 -2.34 -34.28 10.36
C GLU A 294 -2.98 -35.21 11.39
N ALA A 295 -3.91 -36.04 10.94
CA ALA A 295 -4.39 -37.15 11.74
C ALA A 295 -3.20 -38.09 12.00
N ARG A 296 -2.78 -38.17 13.27
CA ARG A 296 -1.76 -39.11 13.72
C ARG A 296 -2.26 -40.54 13.69
#